data_AF-A0A1M7YWT8-F1
#
_entry.id   AF-A0A1M7YWT8-F1
#
_cell.length_a   1.000
_cell.length_b   1.000
_cell.length_c   1.000
_cell.angle_alpha   90.00
_cell.angle_beta   90.00
_cell.angle_gamma   90.00
#
_symmetry.space_group_name_H-M   'P 1'
#
loop_
_entity.id
_entity.type
_entity.pdbx_description
1 polymer ?
#
loop_
_entity_poly.entity_id
_entity_poly.type
_entity_poly.pdbx_seq_one_letter_code
_entity_poly.pdbx_strand_id
1 'polypeptide(L)' 'MATSIWLDNNLVENAKAIGQSRSRSAAKQIEYWAQIGRMMEDNPNLLYSLVQHQSPTNNKINPPDKDK' A
#
# COMPACT_ATOMS: atom_id res chain seq x y z
N MET A 1 -4.93 -27.68 -1.67
CA MET A 1 -4.01 -28.27 -0.68
C MET A 1 -3.66 -27.16 0.31
N ALA A 2 -3.86 -27.39 1.61
CA ALA A 2 -3.51 -26.40 2.63
C ALA A 2 -2.18 -26.80 3.26
N THR A 3 -1.17 -25.94 3.11
CA THR A 3 0.14 -26.13 3.74
C THR A 3 0.19 -25.27 4.99
N SER A 4 0.38 -25.87 6.16
CA SER A 4 0.61 -25.10 7.38
C SER A 4 2.02 -24.52 7.36
N ILE A 5 2.12 -23.21 7.49
CA ILE A 5 3.38 -22.47 7.60
C ILE A 5 3.39 -21.72 8.93
N TRP A 6 4.56 -21.62 9.55
CA TRP A 6 4.75 -20.78 10.73
C TRP A 6 4.91 -19.33 10.29
N LEU A 7 4.11 -18.45 10.89
CA LEU A 7 4.13 -17.02 10.64
C LEU A 7 4.36 -16.29 11.97
N ASP A 8 4.97 -15.12 11.88
CA ASP A 8 5.14 -14.26 13.05
C ASP A 8 3.79 -13.85 13.63
N ASN A 9 3.66 -13.92 14.95
CA ASN A 9 2.40 -13.59 15.64
C ASN A 9 1.97 -12.15 15.36
N ASN A 10 2.91 -11.19 15.29
CA ASN A 10 2.57 -9.79 15.01
C ASN A 10 1.99 -9.64 13.61
N LEU A 11 2.50 -10.39 12.62
CA LEU A 11 1.95 -10.36 11.27
C LEU A 11 0.50 -10.86 11.25
N VAL A 12 0.22 -11.95 11.97
CA VAL A 12 -1.11 -12.54 12.06
C VAL A 12 -2.08 -11.60 12.78
N GLU A 13 -1.65 -10.95 13.87
CA GLU A 13 -2.47 -9.98 14.60
C GLU A 13 -2.80 -8.75 13.76
N ASN A 14 -1.82 -8.19 13.05
CA ASN A 14 -2.04 -7.09 12.12
C ASN A 14 -3.01 -7.49 10.98
N ALA A 15 -2.81 -8.67 10.42
CA ALA A 15 -3.70 -9.20 9.37
C ALA A 15 -5.13 -9.39 9.87
N LYS A 16 -5.30 -9.80 11.13
CA LYS A 16 -6.61 -9.94 11.76
C LYS A 16 -7.28 -8.58 11.96
N ALA A 17 -6.57 -7.58 12.47
CA ALA A 17 -7.11 -6.24 12.69
C ALA A 17 -7.55 -5.57 11.37
N ILE A 18 -6.68 -5.60 10.36
CA ILE A 18 -6.96 -5.01 9.04
C ILE A 18 -8.02 -5.85 8.29
N GLY A 19 -7.94 -7.18 8.40
CA GLY A 19 -8.91 -8.10 7.83
C GLY A 19 -10.31 -7.85 8.37
N GLN A 20 -10.48 -7.73 9.70
CA GLN A 20 -11.76 -7.41 10.32
C GLN A 20 -12.35 -6.10 9.80
N SER A 21 -11.54 -5.04 9.71
CA SER A 21 -11.96 -3.75 9.14
C SER A 21 -12.39 -3.87 7.67
N ARG A 22 -11.75 -4.75 6.90
CA ARG A 22 -12.04 -4.96 5.47
C ARG A 22 -12.97 -6.15 5.19
N SER A 23 -13.65 -6.69 6.21
CA SER A 23 -14.53 -7.87 6.08
C SER A 23 -13.84 -9.10 5.47
N ARG A 24 -12.59 -9.36 5.86
CA ARG A 24 -11.74 -10.49 5.43
C ARG A 24 -11.19 -11.26 6.62
N SER A 25 -10.93 -12.56 6.44
CA SER A 25 -10.18 -13.34 7.41
C SER A 25 -8.71 -12.93 7.42
N ALA A 26 -8.00 -13.21 8.52
CA ALA A 26 -6.56 -12.94 8.62
C ALA A 26 -5.78 -13.62 7.48
N ALA A 27 -6.11 -14.87 7.16
CA ALA A 27 -5.50 -15.61 6.04
C ALA A 27 -5.73 -14.90 4.69
N LYS A 28 -6.97 -14.51 4.37
CA LYS A 28 -7.27 -13.77 3.13
C LYS A 28 -6.57 -12.41 3.08
N GLN A 29 -6.40 -11.76 4.24
CA GLN A 29 -5.70 -10.49 4.31
C GLN A 29 -4.19 -10.66 4.03
N ILE A 30 -3.59 -11.76 4.49
CA ILE A 30 -2.18 -12.11 4.19
C ILE A 30 -2.02 -12.46 2.70
N GLU A 31 -2.95 -13.26 2.13
CA GLU A 31 -2.96 -13.55 0.69
C GLU A 31 -3.05 -12.28 -0.16
N TYR A 32 -3.88 -11.32 0.26
CA TYR A 32 -4.01 -10.03 -0.40
C TYR A 32 -2.71 -9.22 -0.39
N TRP A 33 -1.99 -9.17 0.74
CA TRP A 33 -0.67 -8.53 0.81
C TRP A 33 0.36 -9.23 -0.08
N ALA A 34 0.38 -10.57 -0.10
CA ALA A 34 1.27 -11.33 -0.97
C ALA A 34 0.96 -11.08 -2.47
N GLN A 35 -0.31 -10.92 -2.83
CA GLN A 35 -0.71 -10.57 -4.19
C GLN A 35 -0.23 -9.16 -4.59
N ILE A 36 -0.33 -8.17 -3.69
CA ILE A 36 0.22 -6.83 -3.92
C ILE A 36 1.74 -6.89 -4.11
N GLY A 37 2.45 -7.63 -3.26
CA GLY A 37 3.90 -7.80 -3.37
C GLY A 37 4.32 -8.35 -4.73
N ARG A 38 3.66 -9.42 -5.20
CA ARG A 38 3.90 -9.97 -6.55
C ARG A 38 3.60 -8.96 -7.66
N MET A 39 2.48 -8.24 -7.57
CA MET A 39 2.13 -7.21 -8.56
C MET A 39 3.18 -6.10 -8.64
N MET A 40 3.78 -5.74 -7.49
CA MET A 40 4.85 -4.75 -7.43
C MET A 40 6.16 -5.28 -8.02
N GLU A 41 6.52 -6.54 -7.77
CA GLU A 41 7.70 -7.18 -8.37
C GLU A 41 7.56 -7.33 -9.89
N ASP A 42 6.37 -7.74 -10.36
CA ASP A 42 6.07 -7.93 -11.78
C ASP A 42 5.94 -6.60 -12.56
N ASN A 43 5.68 -5.49 -11.88
CA ASN A 43 5.46 -4.17 -12.51
C ASN A 43 6.36 -3.08 -11.87
N PRO A 44 7.66 -3.03 -12.21
CA PRO A 44 8.59 -2.01 -11.69
C PRO A 44 8.16 -0.57 -12.02
N ASN A 45 7.34 -0.36 -13.06
CA ASN A 45 6.79 0.95 -13.44
C ASN A 45 5.69 1.46 -12.50
N LEU A 46 5.03 0.58 -11.74
CA LEU A 46 3.94 0.94 -10.82
C LEU A 46 4.49 1.59 -9.54
N LEU A 47 5.73 1.25 -9.17
CA LEU A 47 6.46 1.93 -8.11
C LEU A 47 6.83 3.37 -8.52
N TYR A 48 7.13 3.58 -9.80
CA TYR A 48 7.50 4.89 -10.34
C TYR A 48 6.35 5.91 -10.29
N SER A 49 5.10 5.47 -10.49
CA SER A 49 3.92 6.34 -10.35
C SER A 49 3.63 6.71 -8.90
N LEU A 50 3.92 5.82 -7.94
CA LEU A 50 3.79 6.10 -6.51
C LEU A 50 4.78 7.18 -6.06
N VAL A 51 6.03 7.10 -6.53
CA VAL A 51 7.07 8.11 -6.26
C VAL A 51 6.78 9.43 -7.00
N GLN A 52 6.27 9.39 -8.23
CA GLN A 52 5.86 10.62 -8.94
C GLN A 52 4.72 11.35 -8.23
N HIS A 53 3.78 10.63 -7.62
CA HIS A 53 2.69 11.25 -6.85
C HIS A 53 3.15 11.83 -5.50
N GLN A 54 4.30 11.37 -4.98
CA GLN A 54 4.94 11.89 -3.77
C GLN A 54 5.93 13.03 -4.05
N SER A 55 6.19 13.36 -5.31
CA SER A 55 6.90 14.59 -5.61
C SER A 55 6.05 15.74 -5.08
N PRO A 56 6.58 16.60 -4.20
CA PRO A 56 5.82 17.74 -3.73
C PRO A 56 5.48 18.55 -4.98
N THR A 57 4.21 18.58 -5.36
CA THR A 57 3.71 19.60 -6.27
C THR A 57 3.94 20.90 -5.52
N ASN A 58 5.11 21.48 -5.76
CA ASN A 58 5.55 22.75 -5.24
C ASN A 58 4.41 23.72 -5.49
N ASN A 59 3.73 24.05 -4.40
CA ASN A 59 2.73 25.08 -4.33
C ASN A 59 3.47 26.39 -4.62
N LYS A 60 3.67 26.71 -5.91
CA LYS A 60 3.93 28.06 -6.34
C LYS A 60 2.61 28.80 -6.20
N ILE A 61 2.30 29.16 -4.95
CA ILE A 61 1.53 30.35 -4.63
C ILE A 61 2.27 31.47 -5.35
N ASN A 62 1.81 31.80 -6.57
CA ASN A 62 2.20 33.04 -7.21
C ASN A 62 1.81 34.15 -6.23
N PRO A 63 2.73 35.05 -5.85
CA PRO A 63 2.34 36.20 -5.05
C PRO A 63 1.25 36.98 -5.80
N PRO A 64 0.29 37.60 -5.08
CA PRO A 64 -0.73 38.40 -5.71
C PRO A 64 -0.03 39.46 -6.57
N ASP A 65 -0.38 39.47 -7.85
CA ASP A 65 0.05 40.48 -8.80
C ASP A 65 -0.29 41.84 -8.18
N LYS A 66 0.75 42.55 -7.73
CA LYS A 66 0.64 43.95 -7.37
C LYS A 66 0.84 44.68 -8.68
N ASP A 67 -0.13 45.54 -8.99
CA ASP A 67 -0.08 46.59 -10.01
C ASP A 67 -0.56 46.19 -11.43
N LYS A 68 -1.89 46.17 -11.63
CA LYS A 68 -2.55 47.03 -12.64
C LYS A 68 -4.06 47.17 -12.43
#